data_AF-A0A5C4R1C7-F1
#
_entry.id   AF-A0A5C4R1C7-F1
#
_cell.length_a   1.000
_cell.length_b   1.000
_cell.length_c   1.000
_cell.angle_alpha   90.00
_cell.angle_beta   90.00
_cell.angle_gamma   90.00
#
_symmetry.space_group_name_H-M   'P 1'
#
loop_
_entity.id
_entity.type
_entity.pdbx_description
1 polymer ?
#
loop_
_entity_poly.entity_id
_entity_poly.type
_entity_poly.pdbx_seq_one_letter_code
_entity_poly.pdbx_strand_id
1 'polypeptide(L)'
;MGLEPSLPSVLWATAGIKVPDINSYRRIAALRNQVQHFVDDRDGDVQFDCLNFIYSNIDPLLSKHFGIVACEFHEDEFNDYVIGCLLNKQIKFTVPRDVVLHEIDPHQYLQDSSKDYKSWAYAALNVEVPN
;
A
#
# COMPACT_ATOMS: atom_id res chain seq x y z
N MET A 1 -0.04 14.86 32.67
CA MET A 1 -0.49 13.89 31.64
C MET A 1 0.75 13.56 30.82
N GLY A 2 1.32 12.37 31.00
CA GLY A 2 2.61 12.01 30.40
C GLY A 2 2.52 12.03 28.88
N LEU A 3 3.50 12.68 28.23
CA LEU A 3 3.67 12.61 26.78
C LEU A 3 4.20 11.23 26.44
N GLU A 4 3.32 10.23 26.33
CA GLU A 4 3.73 8.98 25.72
C GLU A 4 4.19 9.27 24.28
N PRO A 5 5.43 8.90 23.91
CA PRO A 5 5.94 9.18 22.58
C PRO A 5 5.08 8.43 21.55
N SER A 6 4.62 9.16 20.54
CA SER A 6 3.88 8.56 19.42
C SER A 6 4.72 7.48 18.74
N LEU A 7 4.09 6.45 18.16
CA LEU A 7 4.80 5.37 17.47
C LEU A 7 5.86 5.87 16.46
N PRO A 8 5.62 6.91 15.63
CA PRO A 8 6.66 7.49 14.78
C PRO A 8 7.87 8.04 15.55
N SER A 9 7.64 8.67 16.70
CA SER A 9 8.70 9.19 17.56
C SER A 9 9.51 8.06 18.18
N VAL A 10 8.86 6.99 18.62
CA VAL A 10 9.52 5.80 19.16
C VAL A 10 10.36 5.14 18.08
N LEU A 11 9.78 4.86 16.91
CA LEU A 11 10.47 4.23 15.78
C LEU A 11 11.72 5.00 15.36
N TRP A 12 11.63 6.33 15.34
CA TRP A 12 12.78 7.19 15.07
C TRP A 12 13.83 7.11 16.18
N ALA A 13 13.43 7.24 17.45
CA ALA A 13 14.35 7.25 18.56
C ALA A 13 15.08 5.91 18.77
N THR A 14 14.40 4.79 18.51
CA THR A 14 14.94 3.45 18.81
C THR A 14 15.64 2.80 17.63
N ALA A 15 15.21 3.08 16.39
CA ALA A 15 15.73 2.42 15.19
C ALA A 15 16.31 3.40 14.16
N GLY A 16 16.18 4.72 14.36
CA GLY A 16 16.57 5.70 13.35
C GLY A 16 15.74 5.59 12.07
N ILE A 17 14.55 5.01 12.14
CA ILE A 17 13.66 4.80 11.00
C ILE A 17 12.54 5.84 11.05
N LYS A 18 12.32 6.55 9.94
CA LYS A 18 11.15 7.40 9.76
C LYS A 18 10.04 6.59 9.13
N VAL A 19 8.79 6.90 9.50
CA VAL A 19 7.60 6.42 8.80
C VAL A 19 7.68 6.93 7.35
N PRO A 20 7.68 6.04 6.34
CA PRO A 20 7.92 6.44 4.94
C PRO A 20 6.88 7.45 4.40
N ASP A 21 5.59 7.25 4.72
CA ASP A 21 4.51 8.17 4.42
C ASP A 21 3.70 8.52 5.68
N ILE A 22 4.03 9.68 6.26
CA ILE A 22 3.39 10.19 7.46
C ILE A 22 1.90 10.53 7.25
N ASN A 23 1.47 10.82 6.02
CA ASN A 23 0.10 11.24 5.75
C ASN A 23 -0.85 10.03 5.83
N SER A 24 -0.53 8.93 5.16
CA SER A 24 -1.32 7.69 5.30
C SER A 24 -1.29 7.13 6.73
N TYR A 25 -0.17 7.24 7.45
CA TYR A 25 -0.14 6.90 8.89
C TYR A 25 -1.15 7.71 9.71
N ARG A 26 -1.19 9.04 9.51
CA ARG A 26 -2.15 9.91 10.22
C ARG A 26 -3.59 9.60 9.85
N ARG A 27 -3.85 9.31 8.57
CA ARG A 27 -5.18 8.93 8.09
C ARG A 27 -5.67 7.65 8.76
N ILE A 28 -4.84 6.61 8.85
CA ILE A 28 -5.20 5.37 9.55
C ILE A 28 -5.34 5.56 11.07
N ALA A 29 -4.52 6.41 11.69
CA ALA A 29 -4.71 6.73 13.11
C ALA A 29 -6.06 7.43 13.36
N ALA A 30 -6.48 8.33 12.46
CA ALA A 30 -7.79 8.97 12.53
C ALA A 30 -8.93 7.97 12.28
N LEU A 31 -8.81 7.11 11.26
CA LEU A 31 -9.78 6.07 10.96
C LEU A 31 -9.97 5.10 12.13
N ARG A 32 -8.87 4.65 12.75
CA ARG A 32 -8.92 3.81 13.96
C ARG A 32 -9.68 4.52 15.09
N ASN A 33 -9.41 5.80 15.32
CA ASN A 33 -10.12 6.56 16.36
C ASN A 33 -11.62 6.68 16.04
N GLN A 34 -12.00 6.89 14.78
CA GLN A 34 -13.40 6.91 14.37
C GLN A 34 -14.10 5.57 14.66
N VAL A 35 -13.48 4.46 14.25
CA VAL A 35 -13.99 3.10 14.52
C VAL A 35 -14.15 2.85 16.03
N GLN A 36 -13.14 3.21 16.83
CA GLN A 36 -13.17 3.07 18.30
C GLN A 36 -14.29 3.89 18.95
N HIS A 37 -14.61 5.05 18.39
CA HIS A 37 -15.67 5.93 18.88
C HIS A 37 -17.02 5.70 18.16
N PHE A 38 -17.13 4.67 17.33
CA PHE A 38 -18.33 4.36 16.54
C PHE A 38 -18.86 5.55 15.73
N VAL A 39 -17.95 6.36 15.20
CA VAL A 39 -18.28 7.50 14.32
C VAL A 39 -18.45 6.98 12.90
N ASP A 40 -19.60 7.27 12.29
CA ASP A 40 -19.90 6.91 10.90
C ASP A 40 -19.29 7.95 9.94
N ASP A 41 -18.27 7.54 9.19
CA ASP A 41 -17.64 8.34 8.13
C ASP A 41 -18.11 7.81 6.76
N ARG A 42 -19.33 8.21 6.38
CA ARG A 42 -20.01 7.71 5.17
C ARG A 42 -19.33 8.09 3.86
N ASP A 43 -18.34 8.98 3.90
CA ASP A 43 -17.70 9.55 2.71
C ASP A 43 -16.26 9.03 2.49
N GLY A 44 -15.74 8.17 3.37
CA GLY A 44 -14.37 7.65 3.29
C GLY A 44 -14.23 6.31 2.56
N ASP A 45 -13.25 6.19 1.66
CA ASP A 45 -12.82 4.90 1.10
C ASP A 45 -11.86 4.20 2.07
N VAL A 46 -12.43 3.49 3.05
CA VAL A 46 -11.70 2.73 4.08
C VAL A 46 -10.73 1.73 3.46
N GLN A 47 -11.12 1.09 2.35
CA GLN A 47 -10.27 0.12 1.67
C GLN A 47 -9.03 0.80 1.09
N PHE A 48 -9.20 1.94 0.42
CA PHE A 48 -8.08 2.76 -0.06
C PHE A 48 -7.16 3.19 1.09
N ASP A 49 -7.72 3.69 2.18
CA ASP A 49 -6.92 4.16 3.31
C ASP A 49 -6.05 3.05 3.91
N CYS A 50 -6.61 1.85 4.07
CA CYS A 50 -5.89 0.67 4.55
C CYS A 50 -4.79 0.23 3.59
N LEU A 51 -5.13 0.07 2.30
CA LEU A 51 -4.16 -0.32 1.28
C LEU A 51 -3.04 0.72 1.17
N ASN A 52 -3.38 2.01 1.10
CA ASN A 52 -2.40 3.07 0.99
C ASN A 52 -1.46 3.10 2.20
N PHE A 53 -1.96 2.87 3.42
CA PHE A 53 -1.10 2.76 4.59
C PHE A 53 -0.16 1.55 4.52
N ILE A 54 -0.68 0.37 4.18
CA ILE A 54 0.13 -0.86 4.10
C ILE A 54 1.24 -0.66 3.06
N TYR A 55 0.89 -0.27 1.84
CA TYR A 55 1.85 -0.25 0.74
C TYR A 55 2.75 0.99 0.71
N SER A 56 2.34 2.10 1.34
CA SER A 56 3.20 3.28 1.47
C SER A 56 4.10 3.24 2.72
N ASN A 57 3.81 2.41 3.73
CA ASN A 57 4.63 2.36 4.97
C ASN A 57 5.13 0.98 5.33
N ILE A 58 4.25 -0.01 5.41
CA ILE A 58 4.58 -1.34 5.92
C ILE A 58 5.38 -2.11 4.87
N ASP A 59 4.93 -2.13 3.62
CA ASP A 59 5.58 -2.86 2.53
C ASP A 59 7.05 -2.43 2.30
N PRO A 60 7.41 -1.12 2.25
CA PRO A 60 8.81 -0.70 2.16
C PRO A 60 9.65 -1.14 3.37
N LEU A 61 9.05 -1.18 4.57
CA LEU A 61 9.75 -1.64 5.78
C LEU A 61 9.95 -3.15 5.76
N LEU A 62 8.95 -3.92 5.33
CA LEU A 62 9.04 -5.37 5.17
C LEU A 62 10.13 -5.73 4.16
N SER A 63 10.09 -5.10 2.99
CA SER A 63 11.07 -5.33 1.92
C SER A 63 12.49 -4.98 2.39
N LYS A 64 12.67 -3.81 3.00
CA LYS A 64 13.99 -3.35 3.45
C LYS A 64 14.60 -4.19 4.57
N HIS A 65 13.80 -4.62 5.54
CA HIS A 65 14.32 -5.25 6.76
C HIS A 65 14.23 -6.77 6.76
N PHE A 66 13.33 -7.34 5.97
CA PHE A 66 13.06 -8.78 5.96
C PHE A 66 13.15 -9.39 4.56
N GLY A 67 13.25 -8.59 3.50
CA GLY A 67 13.32 -9.09 2.12
C GLY A 67 12.03 -9.74 1.64
N ILE A 68 10.91 -9.43 2.27
CA ILE A 68 9.56 -9.94 1.96
C ILE A 68 8.67 -8.80 1.50
N VAL A 69 7.64 -9.09 0.71
CA VAL A 69 6.74 -8.08 0.14
C VAL A 69 5.31 -8.30 0.62
N ALA A 70 4.58 -7.21 0.90
CA ALA A 70 3.27 -7.29 1.56
C ALA A 70 2.21 -7.99 0.72
N CYS A 71 2.31 -7.89 -0.61
CA CYS A 71 1.33 -8.48 -1.54
C CYS A 71 1.36 -10.00 -1.60
N GLU A 72 2.35 -10.67 -1.00
CA GLU A 72 2.40 -12.14 -0.86
C GLU A 72 1.75 -12.64 0.44
N PHE A 73 1.30 -11.74 1.34
CA PHE A 73 0.69 -12.10 2.61
C PHE A 73 -0.83 -11.97 2.57
N HIS A 74 -1.49 -12.89 1.88
CA HIS A 74 -2.94 -13.07 1.88
C HIS A 74 -3.33 -14.55 1.87
N GLU A 75 -4.62 -14.84 2.04
CA GLU A 75 -5.13 -16.21 2.09
C GLU A 75 -5.40 -16.81 0.70
N ASP A 76 -5.45 -15.99 -0.35
CA ASP A 76 -5.69 -16.44 -1.72
C ASP A 76 -4.49 -17.16 -2.34
N GLU A 77 -4.74 -18.01 -3.34
CA GLU A 77 -3.71 -18.79 -4.05
C GLU A 77 -2.80 -17.91 -4.94
N PHE A 78 -3.33 -16.81 -5.47
CA PHE A 78 -2.63 -15.90 -6.38
C PHE A 78 -2.67 -14.45 -5.89
N ASN A 79 -1.59 -13.72 -6.16
CA ASN A 79 -1.44 -12.30 -5.78
C ASN A 79 -2.30 -11.35 -6.62
N ASP A 80 -2.88 -11.86 -7.70
CA ASP A 80 -3.61 -11.16 -8.75
C ASP A 80 -4.69 -10.21 -8.22
N TYR A 81 -5.53 -10.68 -7.30
CA TYR A 81 -6.66 -9.87 -6.82
C TYR A 81 -6.18 -8.64 -6.05
N VAL A 82 -5.21 -8.82 -5.14
CA VAL A 82 -4.62 -7.73 -4.37
C VAL A 82 -3.88 -6.77 -5.29
N ILE A 83 -3.08 -7.30 -6.23
CA ILE A 83 -2.37 -6.48 -7.22
C ILE A 83 -3.36 -5.69 -8.09
N GLY A 84 -4.43 -6.30 -8.58
CA GLY A 84 -5.48 -5.64 -9.35
C GLY A 84 -6.12 -4.47 -8.57
N CYS A 85 -6.39 -4.67 -7.28
CA CYS A 85 -6.89 -3.63 -6.39
C CYS A 85 -5.89 -2.45 -6.26
N LEU A 86 -4.59 -2.74 -6.14
CA LEU A 86 -3.54 -1.72 -6.07
C LEU A 86 -3.42 -0.93 -7.38
N LEU A 87 -3.49 -1.63 -8.52
CA LEU A 87 -3.46 -1.01 -9.84
C LEU A 87 -4.65 -0.07 -10.03
N ASN A 88 -5.88 -0.53 -9.73
CA ASN A 88 -7.08 0.28 -9.86
C ASN A 88 -7.02 1.56 -9.01
N LYS A 89 -6.49 1.43 -7.79
CA LYS A 89 -6.36 2.54 -6.84
C LYS A 89 -5.09 3.38 -7.04
N GLN A 90 -4.27 3.06 -8.05
CA GLN A 90 -3.01 3.72 -8.35
C GLN A 90 -2.02 3.76 -7.17
N ILE A 91 -1.99 2.68 -6.38
CA ILE A 91 -1.09 2.54 -5.24
C ILE A 91 0.19 1.84 -5.69
N LYS A 92 1.34 2.44 -5.41
CA LYS A 92 2.64 1.81 -5.67
C LYS A 92 2.95 0.78 -4.59
N PHE A 93 3.60 -0.30 -4.97
CA PHE A 93 3.97 -1.38 -4.06
C PHE A 93 5.32 -1.98 -4.47
N THR A 94 5.93 -2.75 -3.57
CA THR A 94 7.12 -3.55 -3.86
C THR A 94 6.68 -4.76 -4.67
N VAL A 95 7.11 -4.80 -5.93
CA VAL A 95 6.81 -5.91 -6.83
C VAL A 95 7.69 -7.11 -6.49
N PRO A 96 7.12 -8.32 -6.28
CA PRO A 96 7.90 -9.54 -6.15
C PRO A 96 8.79 -9.77 -7.38
N ARG A 97 9.98 -10.34 -7.19
CA ARG A 97 10.94 -10.52 -8.31
C ARG A 97 10.39 -11.39 -9.45
N ASP A 98 9.64 -12.42 -9.09
CA ASP A 98 9.12 -13.43 -10.01
C ASP A 98 7.59 -13.34 -10.11
N VAL A 99 7.03 -12.12 -10.03
CA VAL A 99 5.59 -11.91 -10.14
C VAL A 99 5.09 -12.42 -11.49
N VAL A 100 4.06 -13.26 -11.45
CA VAL A 100 3.31 -13.70 -12.63
C VAL A 100 1.84 -13.46 -12.31
N LEU A 101 1.17 -12.76 -13.22
CA LEU A 101 -0.27 -12.51 -13.12
C LEU A 101 -0.98 -13.52 -14.03
N HIS A 102 -1.92 -14.25 -13.47
CA HIS A 102 -2.60 -15.39 -14.09
C HIS A 102 -4.05 -15.09 -14.45
N GLU A 103 -4.76 -14.38 -13.59
CA GLU A 103 -6.20 -14.16 -13.63
C GLU A 103 -6.56 -12.74 -14.07
N ILE A 104 -5.63 -11.79 -13.96
CA ILE A 104 -5.85 -10.40 -14.33
C ILE A 104 -5.05 -9.97 -15.55
N ASP A 105 -5.66 -9.10 -16.36
CA ASP A 105 -4.98 -8.34 -17.41
C ASP A 105 -4.64 -6.94 -16.86
N PRO A 106 -3.35 -6.62 -16.59
CA PRO A 106 -2.94 -5.32 -16.06
C PRO A 106 -3.38 -4.15 -16.92
N HIS A 107 -3.52 -4.32 -18.24
CA HIS A 107 -3.93 -3.25 -19.12
C HIS A 107 -5.34 -2.75 -18.81
N GLN A 108 -6.25 -3.65 -18.42
CA GLN A 108 -7.63 -3.30 -18.05
C GLN A 108 -7.66 -2.41 -16.80
N TYR A 109 -6.88 -2.75 -15.79
CA TYR A 109 -6.78 -1.96 -14.56
C TYR A 109 -6.06 -0.62 -14.76
N LEU A 110 -5.15 -0.57 -15.74
CA LEU A 110 -4.40 0.64 -16.04
C LEU A 110 -5.12 1.61 -16.96
N GLN A 111 -6.22 1.26 -17.64
CA GLN A 111 -6.83 2.12 -18.69
C GLN A 111 -7.10 3.56 -18.22
N ASP A 112 -7.70 3.72 -17.04
CA ASP A 112 -8.07 5.02 -16.46
C ASP A 112 -7.02 5.60 -15.52
N SER A 113 -5.87 4.93 -15.39
CA SER A 113 -4.77 5.40 -14.54
C SER A 113 -4.04 6.60 -15.13
N SER A 114 -3.47 7.42 -14.25
CA SER A 114 -2.61 8.54 -14.63
C SER A 114 -1.39 8.08 -15.43
N LYS A 115 -0.87 8.97 -16.28
CA LYS A 115 0.30 8.68 -17.13
C LYS A 115 1.54 8.32 -16.31
N ASP A 116 1.74 9.02 -15.18
CA ASP A 116 2.87 8.79 -14.29
C ASP A 116 2.76 7.41 -13.61
N TYR A 117 1.56 7.02 -13.19
CA TYR A 117 1.33 5.71 -12.60
C TYR A 117 1.52 4.58 -13.62
N LYS A 118 0.96 4.71 -14.82
CA LYS A 118 1.15 3.75 -15.93
C LYS A 118 2.64 3.50 -16.20
N SER A 119 3.42 4.57 -16.28
CA SER A 119 4.86 4.49 -16.55
C SER A 119 5.60 3.71 -15.47
N TRP A 120 5.22 3.91 -14.20
CA TRP A 120 5.75 3.11 -13.10
C TRP A 120 5.30 1.65 -13.19
N ALA A 121 4.00 1.39 -13.41
CA ALA A 121 3.43 0.05 -13.40
C ALA A 121 4.02 -0.84 -14.50
N TYR A 122 4.15 -0.32 -15.74
CA TYR A 122 4.76 -1.05 -16.85
C TYR A 122 6.23 -1.41 -16.56
N ALA A 123 7.00 -0.47 -15.99
CA ALA A 123 8.38 -0.73 -15.61
C ALA A 123 8.49 -1.73 -14.45
N ALA A 124 7.61 -1.64 -13.45
CA ALA A 124 7.68 -2.44 -12.25
C ALA A 124 7.19 -3.89 -12.46
N LEU A 125 6.13 -4.08 -13.25
CA LEU A 125 5.53 -5.39 -13.55
C LEU A 125 6.11 -6.04 -14.83
N ASN A 126 7.05 -5.37 -15.52
CA ASN A 126 7.61 -5.81 -16.80
C ASN A 126 6.52 -6.11 -17.85
N VAL A 127 5.48 -5.27 -17.89
CA VAL A 127 4.36 -5.36 -18.83
C VAL A 127 4.67 -4.52 -20.07
N GLU A 128 4.42 -5.06 -21.26
CA GLU A 128 4.67 -4.34 -22.52
C GLU A 128 3.81 -3.08 -22.61
N VAL A 129 4.35 -2.00 -23.19
CA VAL A 129 3.56 -0.78 -23.39
C VAL A 129 2.63 -1.00 -24.60
N PRO A 130 1.31 -0.85 -24.48
CA PRO A 130 0.42 -0.98 -25.62
C PRO A 130 0.72 0.13 -26.65
N ASN A 131 0.83 -0.27 -27.92
CA ASN A 131 1.13 0.62 -29.07
C ASN A 131 0.03 1.63 -29.35
#